data_AF-A0A6G1JDD8-F1
#
_entry.id   AF-A0A6G1JDD8-F1
#
_cell.length_a   1.000
_cell.length_b   1.000
_cell.length_c   1.000
_cell.angle_alpha   90.00
_cell.angle_beta   90.00
_cell.angle_gamma   90.00
#
_symmetry.space_group_name_H-M   'P 1'
#
loop_
_entity.id
_entity.type
_entity.pdbx_description
1 polymer ?
#
loop_
_entity_poly.entity_id
_entity_poly.type
_entity_poly.pdbx_seq_one_letter_code
_entity_poly.pdbx_strand_id
1 'polypeptide(L)'
;MTFPGNFAVPNIDWDAALQRPDFIKHILPDDGSIPKWLSDLREQQSAARIRTLAVVPQGPRKAHTRAASCDGWIKNNHYAGDIRERHPEGRKPAGMSRPLSVVQYQRHCIHLMSKVLNVRANASPFTLVLDDLNQRATLFMNELIRRALSRNINVVVVSFEATAFHSAVRHISAYGDQNGAEILATIEKTMSDFKESLVIVDSLYDLLNVKKVDMGALFNLVVIKFASTLTGVYHQDVQAEPNPNNAYAPQSLDVLKFMATSIITCKSFAHVLAAKAARERSLPEPTHGLLQGAEGIVQALDANDHRGIVLEAEFRHKSGRPESETFFLRDARAKDYNNPLPDMAVGTLKQEFVVLLDQVPAYGNKDITALVNAAGNEMESTFSLGLTDKQKAAREGVVLPYFDAQKGEGGEGGRILYDMGSEDDFDEEEDEI
;
A
#
# COMPACT_ATOMS: atom_id res chain seq x y z
N MET A 1 -2.10 -39.43 -41.65
CA MET A 1 -1.56 -38.76 -42.85
C MET A 1 -0.32 -37.99 -42.44
N THR A 2 0.83 -38.34 -43.00
CA THR A 2 2.10 -37.62 -42.82
C THR A 2 2.09 -36.39 -43.71
N PHE A 3 2.30 -35.20 -43.15
CA PHE A 3 2.45 -33.95 -43.91
C PHE A 3 3.92 -33.50 -43.85
N PRO A 4 4.63 -33.43 -45.00
CA PRO A 4 5.95 -32.84 -45.06
C PRO A 4 5.85 -31.32 -45.32
N GLY A 5 6.76 -30.56 -44.71
CA GLY A 5 7.31 -29.30 -45.23
C GLY A 5 6.38 -28.07 -45.36
N ASN A 6 6.71 -27.02 -44.60
CA ASN A 6 6.39 -25.60 -44.84
C ASN A 6 5.02 -25.27 -45.44
N PHE A 7 4.00 -25.17 -44.58
CA PHE A 7 2.82 -24.38 -44.89
C PHE A 7 3.02 -22.94 -44.38
N ALA A 8 3.30 -22.02 -45.30
CA ALA A 8 2.85 -20.64 -45.12
C ALA A 8 1.32 -20.68 -45.14
N VAL A 9 0.70 -20.51 -43.98
CA VAL A 9 -0.76 -20.47 -43.86
C VAL A 9 -1.21 -19.13 -44.47
N PRO A 10 -2.04 -19.11 -45.53
CA PRO A 10 -2.57 -17.86 -46.04
C PRO A 10 -3.47 -17.22 -44.98
N ASN A 11 -3.74 -15.93 -45.12
CA ASN A 11 -4.52 -15.08 -44.22
C ASN A 11 -5.93 -15.66 -43.96
N ILE A 12 -6.02 -16.60 -43.02
CA ILE A 12 -7.27 -17.21 -42.56
C ILE A 12 -7.82 -16.31 -41.47
N ASP A 13 -9.06 -15.87 -41.65
CA ASP A 13 -9.83 -15.23 -40.60
C ASP A 13 -10.19 -16.28 -39.54
N TRP A 14 -9.34 -16.35 -38.52
CA TRP A 14 -9.44 -17.33 -37.44
C TRP A 14 -10.71 -17.15 -36.61
N ASP A 15 -11.26 -15.94 -36.55
CA ASP A 15 -12.49 -15.67 -35.81
C ASP A 15 -13.70 -16.31 -36.51
N ALA A 16 -13.75 -16.25 -37.84
CA ALA A 16 -14.77 -16.93 -38.63
C ALA A 16 -14.60 -18.47 -38.63
N ALA A 17 -13.35 -18.96 -38.55
CA ALA A 17 -13.06 -20.40 -38.53
C ALA A 17 -13.42 -21.06 -37.19
N LEU A 18 -13.14 -20.38 -36.07
CA LEU A 18 -13.40 -20.89 -34.71
C LEU A 18 -14.89 -20.88 -34.34
N GLN A 19 -15.73 -20.10 -35.01
CA GLN A 19 -17.19 -20.14 -34.80
C GLN A 19 -17.87 -21.35 -35.46
N ARG A 20 -17.18 -22.12 -36.33
CA ARG A 20 -17.76 -23.31 -36.94
C ARG A 20 -17.67 -24.51 -35.99
N PRO A 21 -18.81 -25.09 -35.55
CA PRO A 21 -18.80 -26.20 -34.59
C PRO A 21 -18.12 -27.45 -35.14
N ASP A 22 -18.10 -27.64 -36.46
CA ASP A 22 -17.43 -28.76 -37.12
C ASP A 22 -15.91 -28.65 -37.07
N PHE A 23 -15.38 -27.42 -37.05
CA PHE A 23 -13.94 -27.18 -36.96
C PHE A 23 -13.39 -27.51 -35.56
N ILE A 24 -14.16 -27.17 -34.51
CA ILE A 24 -13.81 -27.47 -33.12
C ILE A 24 -13.75 -28.99 -32.88
N LYS A 25 -14.68 -29.76 -33.47
CA LYS A 25 -14.70 -31.23 -33.40
C LYS A 25 -13.49 -31.89 -34.08
N HIS A 26 -12.86 -31.20 -35.05
CA HIS A 26 -11.63 -31.69 -35.67
C HIS A 26 -10.37 -31.34 -34.89
N ILE A 27 -10.43 -30.33 -34.01
CA ILE A 27 -9.29 -29.90 -33.18
C ILE A 27 -9.23 -30.68 -31.86
N LEU A 28 -10.38 -31.00 -31.26
CA LEU A 28 -10.47 -31.71 -29.99
C LEU A 28 -11.05 -33.10 -30.24
N PRO A 29 -10.29 -34.19 -30.02
CA PRO A 29 -10.82 -35.54 -30.00
C PRO A 29 -11.94 -35.65 -28.96
N ASP A 30 -13.02 -36.36 -29.27
CA ASP A 30 -14.18 -36.55 -28.37
C ASP A 30 -13.79 -37.17 -27.01
N ASP A 31 -12.62 -37.83 -26.95
CA ASP A 31 -12.03 -38.42 -25.74
C ASP A 31 -11.44 -37.38 -24.77
N GLY A 32 -11.46 -36.09 -25.10
CA GLY A 32 -10.90 -35.01 -24.28
C GLY A 32 -9.37 -35.03 -24.16
N SER A 33 -8.70 -35.89 -24.94
CA SER A 33 -7.24 -35.97 -24.97
C SER A 33 -6.64 -34.83 -25.79
N ILE A 34 -5.53 -34.27 -25.29
CA ILE A 34 -4.84 -33.18 -25.98
C ILE A 34 -4.16 -33.73 -27.24
N PRO A 35 -4.40 -33.15 -28.43
CA PRO A 35 -3.73 -33.56 -29.65
C PRO A 35 -2.21 -33.46 -29.55
N LYS A 36 -1.50 -34.47 -30.04
CA LYS A 36 -0.02 -34.53 -29.98
C LYS A 36 0.68 -33.30 -30.55
N TRP A 37 0.15 -32.73 -31.64
CA TRP A 37 0.73 -31.53 -32.25
C TRP A 37 0.73 -30.31 -31.32
N LEU A 38 -0.24 -30.21 -30.41
CA LEU A 38 -0.32 -29.12 -29.44
C LEU A 38 0.73 -29.30 -28.33
N SER A 39 0.97 -30.55 -27.93
CA SER A 39 2.06 -30.92 -27.01
C SER A 39 3.42 -30.62 -27.63
N ASP A 40 3.63 -31.00 -28.89
CA ASP A 40 4.87 -30.77 -29.64
C ASP A 40 5.15 -29.27 -29.81
N LEU A 41 4.12 -28.46 -30.09
CA LEU A 41 4.24 -27.00 -30.18
C LEU A 41 4.69 -26.39 -28.84
N ARG A 42 4.15 -26.89 -27.72
CA ARG A 42 4.48 -26.42 -26.37
C ARG A 42 5.92 -26.78 -26.00
N GLU A 43 6.40 -27.95 -26.40
CA GLU A 43 7.80 -28.36 -26.23
C GLU A 43 8.76 -27.55 -27.11
N GLN A 44 8.38 -27.22 -28.34
CA GLN A 44 9.18 -26.37 -29.22
C GLN A 44 9.31 -24.93 -28.67
N GLN A 45 8.23 -24.36 -28.11
CA GLN A 45 8.26 -23.03 -27.50
C GLN A 45 9.10 -22.99 -26.22
N SER A 46 9.06 -24.04 -25.40
CA SER A 46 9.89 -24.13 -24.18
C SER A 46 11.37 -24.30 -24.53
N ALA A 47 11.70 -25.10 -25.55
CA ALA A 47 13.08 -25.25 -26.05
C ALA A 47 13.64 -23.95 -26.65
N ALA A 48 12.82 -23.16 -27.34
CA ALA A 48 13.21 -21.86 -27.88
C ALA A 48 13.53 -20.84 -26.76
N ARG A 49 12.76 -20.84 -25.66
CA ARG A 49 13.01 -20.02 -24.47
C ARG A 49 14.29 -20.37 -23.73
N ILE A 50 14.68 -21.64 -23.72
CA ILE A 50 15.93 -22.08 -23.06
C ILE A 50 17.15 -21.65 -23.89
N ARG A 51 17.03 -21.61 -25.22
CA ARG A 51 18.13 -21.17 -26.11
C ARG A 51 18.41 -19.68 -26.05
N THR A 52 17.41 -18.82 -25.80
CA THR A 52 17.62 -17.37 -25.67
C THR A 52 18.29 -16.96 -24.36
N LEU A 53 18.21 -17.77 -23.31
CA LEU A 53 18.89 -17.52 -22.03
C LEU A 53 20.39 -17.92 -22.03
N ALA A 54 20.84 -18.67 -23.03
CA ALA A 54 22.20 -19.22 -23.07
C ALA A 54 23.23 -18.34 -23.81
N VAL A 55 22.81 -17.25 -24.46
CA VAL A 55 23.69 -16.42 -25.30
C VAL A 55 23.82 -15.00 -24.75
N VAL A 56 24.57 -14.84 -23.67
CA VAL A 56 25.20 -13.55 -23.30
C VAL A 56 26.64 -13.81 -22.90
N PRO A 57 27.65 -13.42 -23.71
CA PRO A 57 29.04 -13.58 -23.35
C PRO A 57 29.49 -12.46 -22.40
N GLN A 58 29.97 -12.83 -21.21
CA GLN A 58 30.61 -11.90 -20.28
C GLN A 58 32.06 -11.64 -20.72
N GLY A 59 32.35 -10.43 -21.17
CA GLY A 59 33.72 -9.93 -21.35
C GLY A 59 34.16 -9.06 -20.17
N PRO A 60 35.43 -9.13 -19.72
CA PRO A 60 35.89 -8.38 -18.56
C PRO A 60 36.23 -6.94 -18.95
N ARG A 61 35.57 -5.95 -18.34
CA ARG A 61 35.98 -4.54 -18.42
C ARG A 61 36.65 -4.11 -17.12
N LYS A 62 37.88 -3.64 -17.25
CA LYS A 62 38.73 -3.11 -16.17
C LYS A 62 38.22 -1.75 -15.70
N ALA A 63 38.26 -1.52 -14.39
CA ALA A 63 37.90 -0.27 -13.73
C ALA A 63 39.13 0.62 -13.45
N HIS A 64 38.99 1.91 -13.73
CA HIS A 64 39.75 3.06 -13.22
C HIS A 64 38.80 4.27 -13.42
N THR A 65 38.58 5.23 -12.52
CA THR A 65 39.44 5.89 -11.53
C THR A 65 38.60 6.74 -10.54
N ARG A 66 39.00 6.70 -9.26
CA ARG A 66 39.02 7.72 -8.17
C ARG A 66 37.88 8.75 -8.02
N ALA A 67 37.30 8.77 -6.81
CA ALA A 67 36.56 9.87 -6.24
C ALA A 67 37.51 10.93 -5.63
N ALA A 68 37.19 12.20 -5.84
CA ALA A 68 37.83 13.34 -5.18
C ALA A 68 37.21 13.56 -3.79
N SER A 69 38.06 13.86 -2.82
CA SER A 69 37.71 14.20 -1.44
C SER A 69 36.85 15.47 -1.39
N CYS A 70 35.69 15.39 -0.74
CA CYS A 70 34.85 16.53 -0.40
C CYS A 70 34.89 16.79 1.11
N ASP A 71 36.06 17.20 1.60
CA ASP A 71 36.18 17.89 2.90
C ASP A 71 36.17 19.39 2.61
N GLY A 72 35.05 20.05 2.92
CA GLY A 72 35.00 21.51 2.77
C GLY A 72 33.61 22.11 2.71
N TRP A 73 32.69 21.74 3.61
CA TRP A 73 31.51 22.58 3.83
C TRP A 73 30.91 22.45 5.24
N ILE A 74 31.58 23.01 6.24
CA ILE A 74 30.93 23.43 7.48
C ILE A 74 31.36 24.88 7.74
N LYS A 75 30.41 25.80 7.60
CA LYS A 75 30.59 27.21 7.98
C LYS A 75 30.27 27.34 9.46
N ASN A 76 31.24 27.83 10.23
CA ASN A 76 31.05 28.25 11.63
C ASN A 76 30.14 29.49 11.66
N ASN A 77 28.93 29.34 12.22
CA ASN A 77 28.12 30.48 12.62
C ASN A 77 28.31 30.71 14.12
N HIS A 78 29.08 31.73 14.46
CA HIS A 78 29.07 32.36 15.77
C HIS A 78 27.83 33.23 15.87
N TYR A 79 26.85 32.81 16.66
CA TYR A 79 25.84 33.71 17.23
C TYR A 79 25.86 33.53 18.75
N ALA A 80 26.26 34.59 19.43
CA ALA A 80 26.04 34.77 20.86
C ALA A 80 24.59 35.22 21.05
N GLY A 81 23.82 34.42 21.80
CA GLY A 81 22.46 34.73 22.22
C GLY A 81 22.15 33.89 23.45
N ASP A 82 21.88 34.56 24.56
CA ASP A 82 21.62 33.99 25.87
C ASP A 82 20.52 32.93 25.84
N ILE A 83 20.89 31.71 26.27
CA ILE A 83 19.96 30.61 26.49
C ILE A 83 19.61 30.62 27.98
N ARG A 84 18.39 31.05 28.30
CA ARG A 84 17.79 30.85 29.63
C ARG A 84 17.76 29.35 29.95
N GLU A 85 18.47 28.94 30.99
CA GLU A 85 18.43 27.59 31.53
C GLU A 85 17.03 27.31 32.11
N ARG A 86 16.26 26.43 31.45
CA ARG A 86 15.05 25.86 32.05
C ARG A 86 15.44 24.69 32.94
N HIS A 87 15.12 24.81 34.22
CA HIS A 87 15.19 23.74 35.21
C HIS A 87 14.50 22.46 34.70
N PRO A 88 15.12 21.27 34.80
CA PRO A 88 14.49 20.02 34.41
C PRO A 88 13.58 19.54 35.55
N GLU A 89 12.37 20.09 35.63
CA GLU A 89 11.30 19.40 36.36
C GLU A 89 10.90 18.16 35.56
N GLY A 90 11.43 17.01 35.99
CA GLY A 90 11.15 15.70 35.43
C GLY A 90 9.69 15.30 35.63
N ARG A 91 8.78 15.82 34.81
CA ARG A 91 7.54 15.11 34.50
C ARG A 91 7.92 13.83 33.78
N LYS A 92 7.72 12.69 34.46
CA LYS A 92 7.81 11.36 33.85
C LYS A 92 6.98 11.39 32.56
N PRO A 93 7.56 11.07 31.38
CA PRO A 93 6.77 10.97 30.16
C PRO A 93 5.74 9.86 30.37
N ALA A 94 4.47 10.26 30.49
CA ALA A 94 3.36 9.34 30.48
C ALA A 94 3.38 8.60 29.14
N GLY A 95 3.66 7.29 29.20
CA GLY A 95 3.38 6.35 28.12
C GLY A 95 4.07 6.64 26.78
N MET A 96 5.41 6.70 26.73
CA MET A 96 6.07 6.34 25.48
C MET A 96 5.78 4.85 25.23
N SER A 97 4.89 4.57 24.28
CA SER A 97 4.68 3.22 23.75
C SER A 97 6.05 2.64 23.41
N ARG A 98 6.40 1.51 24.03
CA ARG A 98 7.60 0.74 23.67
C ARG A 98 7.66 0.60 22.14
N PRO A 99 8.85 0.61 21.52
CA PRO A 99 8.95 0.32 20.09
C PRO A 99 8.26 -1.02 19.85
N LEU A 100 7.26 -1.02 18.95
CA LEU A 100 6.58 -2.25 18.56
C LEU A 100 7.65 -3.22 18.05
N SER A 101 7.70 -4.42 18.62
CA SER A 101 8.55 -5.45 18.02
C SER A 101 8.12 -5.64 16.56
N VAL A 102 9.02 -6.09 15.69
CA VAL A 102 8.71 -6.29 14.26
C VAL A 102 7.44 -7.13 14.07
N VAL A 103 7.25 -8.15 14.90
CA VAL A 103 6.06 -9.00 14.89
C VAL A 103 4.81 -8.24 15.35
N GLN A 104 4.91 -7.37 16.36
CA GLN A 104 3.79 -6.54 16.81
C GLN A 104 3.38 -5.52 15.74
N TYR A 105 4.36 -4.88 15.10
CA TYR A 105 4.14 -3.97 13.99
C TYR A 105 3.47 -4.69 12.80
N GLN A 106 3.99 -5.85 12.37
CA GLN A 106 3.39 -6.66 11.32
C GLN A 106 1.93 -7.01 11.61
N ARG A 107 1.64 -7.48 12.83
CA ARG A 107 0.27 -7.78 13.26
C ARG A 107 -0.61 -6.55 13.23
N HIS A 108 -0.08 -5.39 13.62
CA HIS A 108 -0.80 -4.12 13.59
C HIS A 108 -1.20 -3.73 12.16
N CYS A 109 -0.25 -3.70 11.23
CA CYS A 109 -0.48 -3.32 9.84
C CYS A 109 -1.46 -4.28 9.15
N ILE A 110 -1.27 -5.59 9.30
CA ILE A 110 -2.20 -6.60 8.74
C ILE A 110 -3.60 -6.42 9.34
N HIS A 111 -3.69 -6.11 10.64
CA HIS A 111 -4.98 -5.84 11.28
C HIS A 111 -5.67 -4.60 10.71
N LEU A 112 -4.94 -3.51 10.42
CA LEU A 112 -5.50 -2.31 9.79
C LEU A 112 -6.10 -2.64 8.41
N MET A 113 -5.32 -3.29 7.54
CA MET A 113 -5.81 -3.67 6.21
C MET A 113 -6.98 -4.67 6.30
N SER A 114 -6.91 -5.64 7.21
CA SER A 114 -7.99 -6.61 7.44
C SER A 114 -9.28 -5.94 7.92
N LYS A 115 -9.23 -4.82 8.69
CA LYS A 115 -10.43 -4.07 9.07
C LYS A 115 -11.14 -3.47 7.85
N VAL A 116 -10.39 -2.90 6.92
CA VAL A 116 -10.93 -2.30 5.69
C VAL A 116 -11.50 -3.38 4.78
N LEU A 117 -10.73 -4.44 4.52
CA LEU A 117 -11.18 -5.56 3.68
C LEU A 117 -12.40 -6.29 4.24
N ASN A 118 -12.49 -6.43 5.56
CA ASN A 118 -13.66 -7.03 6.19
C ASN A 118 -14.83 -6.05 6.31
N VAL A 119 -14.72 -4.81 5.82
CA VAL A 119 -15.78 -3.78 5.88
C VAL A 119 -16.26 -3.56 7.31
N ARG A 120 -15.34 -3.53 8.29
CA ARG A 120 -15.75 -3.33 9.69
C ARG A 120 -16.33 -1.93 9.88
N ALA A 121 -17.42 -1.84 10.63
CA ALA A 121 -18.01 -0.56 11.01
C ALA A 121 -16.93 0.38 11.58
N ASN A 122 -16.92 1.62 11.11
CA ASN A 122 -15.95 2.66 11.47
C ASN A 122 -14.47 2.35 11.15
N ALA A 123 -14.18 1.35 10.31
CA ALA A 123 -12.81 1.13 9.84
C ALA A 123 -12.36 2.24 8.89
N SER A 124 -13.15 2.50 7.84
CA SER A 124 -12.93 3.56 6.88
C SER A 124 -14.28 3.95 6.27
N PRO A 125 -14.89 5.09 6.66
CA PRO A 125 -16.16 5.51 6.09
C PRO A 125 -16.09 5.74 4.57
N PHE A 126 -14.97 6.26 4.08
CA PHE A 126 -14.71 6.41 2.65
C PHE A 126 -13.33 5.87 2.28
N THR A 127 -13.32 4.80 1.49
CA THR A 127 -12.11 4.18 0.94
C THR A 127 -11.98 4.55 -0.54
N LEU A 128 -10.95 5.31 -0.86
CA LEU A 128 -10.60 5.66 -2.24
C LEU A 128 -9.59 4.64 -2.77
N VAL A 129 -9.93 4.00 -3.88
CA VAL A 129 -9.03 3.07 -4.57
C VAL A 129 -8.52 3.75 -5.83
N LEU A 130 -7.21 3.83 -5.98
CA LEU A 130 -6.55 4.41 -7.13
C LEU A 130 -5.92 3.29 -7.95
N ASP A 131 -6.40 3.10 -9.16
CA ASP A 131 -5.88 2.08 -10.07
C ASP A 131 -5.46 2.70 -11.41
N ASP A 132 -4.91 1.87 -12.29
CA ASP A 132 -4.53 2.26 -13.64
C ASP A 132 -4.69 1.07 -14.61
N LEU A 133 -4.47 1.31 -15.90
CA LEU A 133 -4.48 0.25 -16.91
C LEU A 133 -3.50 -0.91 -16.61
N ASN A 134 -2.38 -0.61 -15.93
CA ASN A 134 -1.37 -1.60 -15.61
C ASN A 134 -1.76 -2.50 -14.44
N GLN A 135 -2.60 -2.01 -13.54
CA GLN A 135 -3.15 -2.79 -12.46
C GLN A 135 -4.51 -2.25 -12.06
N ARG A 136 -5.56 -2.94 -12.50
CA ARG A 136 -6.95 -2.64 -12.12
C ARG A 136 -7.24 -3.01 -10.67
N ALA A 137 -8.20 -2.32 -10.07
CA ALA A 137 -8.69 -2.55 -8.71
C ALA A 137 -9.52 -3.84 -8.53
N THR A 138 -9.85 -4.54 -9.63
CA THR A 138 -10.80 -5.66 -9.63
C THR A 138 -10.53 -6.72 -8.57
N LEU A 139 -9.27 -7.08 -8.34
CA LEU A 139 -8.91 -8.08 -7.34
C LEU A 139 -9.24 -7.61 -5.91
N PHE A 140 -8.91 -6.36 -5.61
CA PHE A 140 -9.22 -5.74 -4.32
C PHE A 140 -10.74 -5.62 -4.11
N MET A 141 -11.46 -5.19 -5.14
CA MET A 141 -12.92 -5.04 -5.12
C MET A 141 -13.64 -6.39 -4.95
N ASN A 142 -13.20 -7.43 -5.67
CA ASN A 142 -13.74 -8.78 -5.55
C ASN A 142 -13.55 -9.33 -4.13
N GLU A 143 -12.41 -9.06 -3.50
CA GLU A 143 -12.15 -9.48 -2.13
C GLU A 143 -13.02 -8.72 -1.12
N LEU A 144 -13.19 -7.40 -1.30
CA LEU A 144 -14.13 -6.61 -0.51
C LEU A 144 -15.56 -7.14 -0.60
N ILE A 145 -16.05 -7.38 -1.83
CA ILE A 145 -17.39 -7.92 -2.07
C ILE A 145 -17.53 -9.29 -1.41
N ARG A 146 -16.56 -10.18 -1.62
CA ARG A 146 -16.59 -11.54 -1.06
C ARG A 146 -16.63 -11.52 0.48
N ARG A 147 -15.83 -10.66 1.11
CA ARG A 147 -15.83 -10.49 2.57
C ARG A 147 -17.10 -9.84 3.09
N ALA A 148 -17.65 -8.85 2.38
CA ALA A 148 -18.93 -8.23 2.74
C ALA A 148 -20.08 -9.25 2.71
N LEU A 149 -20.16 -10.05 1.64
CA LEU A 149 -21.14 -11.13 1.51
C LEU A 149 -20.97 -12.20 2.59
N SER A 150 -19.73 -12.53 2.98
CA SER A 150 -19.46 -13.48 4.08
C SER A 150 -19.96 -13.00 5.45
N ARG A 151 -20.13 -11.69 5.61
CA ARG A 151 -20.69 -11.05 6.81
C ARG A 151 -22.19 -10.75 6.69
N ASN A 152 -22.82 -11.15 5.59
CA ASN A 152 -24.22 -10.82 5.28
C ASN A 152 -24.48 -9.30 5.26
N ILE A 153 -23.51 -8.52 4.77
CA ILE A 153 -23.66 -7.08 4.51
C ILE A 153 -24.29 -6.90 3.13
N ASN A 154 -25.21 -5.94 3.00
CA ASN A 154 -25.77 -5.57 1.71
C ASN A 154 -24.70 -4.94 0.81
N VAL A 155 -24.44 -5.52 -0.36
CA VAL A 155 -23.46 -4.98 -1.31
C VAL A 155 -24.20 -4.32 -2.46
N VAL A 156 -24.00 -3.01 -2.61
CA VAL A 156 -24.55 -2.21 -3.69
C VAL A 156 -23.41 -1.74 -4.58
N VAL A 157 -23.42 -2.12 -5.85
CA VAL A 157 -22.42 -1.69 -6.84
C VAL A 157 -23.07 -0.74 -7.84
N VAL A 158 -22.62 0.50 -7.87
CA VAL A 158 -22.92 1.48 -8.93
C VAL A 158 -21.91 1.25 -10.03
N SER A 159 -22.40 0.88 -11.21
CA SER A 159 -21.55 0.41 -12.29
C SER A 159 -21.64 1.22 -13.57
N PHE A 160 -20.49 1.71 -14.00
CA PHE A 160 -20.22 2.35 -15.29
C PHE A 160 -19.56 1.39 -16.28
N GLU A 161 -18.70 0.48 -15.82
CA GLU A 161 -17.91 -0.42 -16.67
C GLU A 161 -18.11 -1.91 -16.38
N ALA A 162 -18.44 -2.27 -15.14
CA ALA A 162 -18.61 -3.66 -14.75
C ALA A 162 -19.98 -4.25 -15.16
N THR A 163 -19.96 -5.43 -15.79
CA THR A 163 -21.18 -6.08 -16.33
C THR A 163 -21.54 -7.39 -15.64
N ALA A 164 -20.60 -8.00 -14.93
CA ALA A 164 -20.78 -9.31 -14.31
C ALA A 164 -20.67 -9.21 -12.79
N PHE A 165 -21.75 -9.61 -12.10
CA PHE A 165 -21.82 -9.61 -10.64
C PHE A 165 -22.37 -10.93 -10.11
N HIS A 166 -22.02 -11.25 -8.87
CA HIS A 166 -22.66 -12.34 -8.14
C HIS A 166 -24.15 -12.03 -7.91
N SER A 167 -25.02 -13.04 -7.93
CA SER A 167 -26.48 -12.86 -7.79
C SER A 167 -26.91 -12.17 -6.49
N ALA A 168 -26.09 -12.29 -5.44
CA ALA A 168 -26.30 -11.64 -4.14
C ALA A 168 -25.92 -10.15 -4.12
N VAL A 169 -25.26 -9.63 -5.16
CA VAL A 169 -24.86 -8.22 -5.26
C VAL A 169 -25.96 -7.44 -5.96
N ARG A 170 -26.37 -6.32 -5.35
CA ARG A 170 -27.33 -5.40 -5.96
C ARG A 170 -26.58 -4.44 -6.87
N HIS A 171 -26.80 -4.51 -8.17
CA HIS A 171 -26.14 -3.64 -9.13
C HIS A 171 -27.07 -2.51 -9.59
N ILE A 172 -26.51 -1.31 -9.74
CA ILE A 172 -27.16 -0.13 -10.31
C ILE A 172 -26.39 0.22 -11.57
N SER A 173 -27.01 0.03 -12.74
CA SER A 173 -26.42 0.41 -14.02
C SER A 173 -26.43 1.93 -14.16
N ALA A 174 -25.25 2.54 -14.13
CA ALA A 174 -25.04 3.98 -14.25
C ALA A 174 -24.51 4.41 -15.64
N TYR A 175 -24.26 3.45 -16.54
CA TYR A 175 -23.84 3.73 -17.93
C TYR A 175 -24.99 4.17 -18.86
N GLY A 176 -26.25 4.06 -18.44
CA GLY A 176 -27.42 4.51 -19.21
C GLY A 176 -27.70 6.01 -19.09
N ASP A 177 -28.87 6.47 -19.55
CA ASP A 177 -29.27 7.89 -19.55
C ASP A 177 -29.68 8.46 -18.18
N GLN A 178 -29.49 7.70 -17.10
CA GLN A 178 -29.87 8.11 -15.75
C GLN A 178 -29.13 9.38 -15.33
N ASN A 179 -29.85 10.27 -14.66
CA ASN A 179 -29.28 11.49 -14.08
C ASN A 179 -28.68 11.20 -12.69
N GLY A 180 -27.73 12.03 -12.23
CA GLY A 180 -27.07 11.86 -10.93
C GLY A 180 -28.05 11.81 -9.75
N ALA A 181 -29.14 12.58 -9.80
CA ALA A 181 -30.19 12.56 -8.78
C ALA A 181 -30.97 11.22 -8.75
N GLU A 182 -31.19 10.60 -9.90
CA GLU A 182 -31.88 9.31 -10.01
C GLU A 182 -31.00 8.18 -9.46
N ILE A 183 -29.69 8.25 -9.72
CA ILE A 183 -28.70 7.33 -9.17
C ILE A 183 -28.72 7.41 -7.62
N LEU A 184 -28.66 8.62 -7.06
CA LEU A 184 -28.73 8.81 -5.60
C LEU A 184 -30.04 8.27 -5.00
N ALA A 185 -31.18 8.55 -5.63
CA ALA A 185 -32.47 8.04 -5.18
C ALA A 185 -32.53 6.50 -5.22
N THR A 186 -31.92 5.89 -6.24
CA THR A 186 -31.84 4.43 -6.39
C THR A 186 -30.94 3.82 -5.31
N ILE A 187 -29.80 4.45 -5.00
CA ILE A 187 -28.92 4.03 -3.90
C ILE A 187 -29.69 4.07 -2.59
N GLU A 188 -30.38 5.18 -2.30
CA GLU A 188 -31.17 5.34 -1.09
C GLU A 188 -32.23 4.23 -0.94
N LYS A 189 -33.01 3.98 -1.99
CA LYS A 189 -34.02 2.91 -2.02
C LYS A 189 -33.40 1.52 -1.83
N THR A 190 -32.19 1.31 -2.32
CA THR A 190 -31.52 0.00 -2.23
C THR A 190 -30.95 -0.26 -0.83
N MET A 191 -30.63 0.81 -0.10
CA MET A 191 -30.07 0.74 1.26
C MET A 191 -31.14 0.72 2.36
N SER A 192 -32.34 1.25 2.11
CA SER A 192 -33.38 1.44 3.14
C SER A 192 -33.77 0.16 3.91
N ASP A 193 -33.65 -1.00 3.27
CA ASP A 193 -34.08 -2.28 3.84
C ASP A 193 -32.99 -2.92 4.72
N PHE A 194 -31.80 -2.34 4.81
CA PHE A 194 -30.62 -2.94 5.42
C PHE A 194 -30.00 -2.09 6.52
N LYS A 195 -29.45 -2.75 7.54
CA LYS A 195 -28.79 -2.08 8.67
C LYS A 195 -27.39 -1.59 8.34
N GLU A 196 -26.64 -2.36 7.54
CA GLU A 196 -25.27 -2.07 7.14
C GLU A 196 -25.16 -2.40 5.65
N SER A 197 -24.61 -1.46 4.87
CA SER A 197 -24.37 -1.64 3.45
C SER A 197 -22.93 -1.26 3.08
N LEU A 198 -22.41 -1.91 2.04
CA LEU A 198 -21.21 -1.52 1.33
C LEU A 198 -21.63 -0.96 -0.03
N VAL A 199 -21.39 0.33 -0.25
CA VAL A 199 -21.62 0.98 -1.55
C VAL A 199 -20.29 1.06 -2.28
N ILE A 200 -20.24 0.47 -3.47
CA ILE A 200 -19.09 0.47 -4.36
C ILE A 200 -19.43 1.29 -5.59
N VAL A 201 -18.54 2.21 -5.98
CA VAL A 201 -18.59 2.90 -7.28
C VAL A 201 -17.37 2.45 -8.08
N ASP A 202 -17.59 1.86 -9.26
CA ASP A 202 -16.51 1.37 -10.12
C ASP A 202 -15.74 2.48 -10.85
N SER A 203 -16.39 3.61 -11.18
CA SER A 203 -15.72 4.80 -11.71
C SER A 203 -16.25 6.07 -11.03
N LEU A 204 -15.47 6.60 -10.08
CA LEU A 204 -15.75 7.89 -9.44
C LEU A 204 -15.61 9.05 -10.42
N TYR A 205 -14.75 8.92 -11.44
CA TYR A 205 -14.60 9.95 -12.46
C TYR A 205 -15.91 10.18 -13.21
N ASP A 206 -16.53 9.11 -13.70
CA ASP A 206 -17.79 9.21 -14.46
C ASP A 206 -18.94 9.68 -13.57
N LEU A 207 -18.98 9.22 -12.32
CA LEU A 207 -20.00 9.65 -11.37
C LEU A 207 -19.97 11.16 -11.11
N LEU A 208 -18.77 11.73 -10.90
CA LEU A 208 -18.63 13.15 -10.54
C LEU A 208 -18.62 14.07 -11.76
N ASN A 209 -17.92 13.70 -12.83
CA ASN A 209 -17.70 14.59 -13.97
C ASN A 209 -18.75 14.40 -15.07
N VAL A 210 -19.16 13.16 -15.36
CA VAL A 210 -20.14 12.86 -16.42
C VAL A 210 -21.56 12.97 -15.88
N LYS A 211 -21.86 12.28 -14.76
CA LYS A 211 -23.19 12.28 -14.13
C LYS A 211 -23.43 13.47 -13.20
N LYS A 212 -22.40 14.28 -12.91
CA LYS A 212 -22.48 15.51 -12.10
C LYS A 212 -23.09 15.26 -10.71
N VAL A 213 -22.83 14.10 -10.13
CA VAL A 213 -23.21 13.80 -8.75
C VAL A 213 -22.30 14.59 -7.82
N ASP A 214 -22.88 15.28 -6.84
CA ASP A 214 -22.10 15.90 -5.78
C ASP A 214 -21.56 14.82 -4.82
N MET A 215 -20.24 14.82 -4.62
CA MET A 215 -19.58 13.89 -3.70
C MET A 215 -20.04 14.11 -2.25
N GLY A 216 -20.32 15.36 -1.86
CA GLY A 216 -20.85 15.69 -0.54
C GLY A 216 -22.20 15.03 -0.30
N ALA A 217 -23.12 15.16 -1.25
CA ALA A 217 -24.42 14.50 -1.22
C ALA A 217 -24.31 12.97 -1.13
N LEU A 218 -23.44 12.34 -1.93
CA LEU A 218 -23.21 10.89 -1.89
C LEU A 218 -22.66 10.44 -0.53
N PHE A 219 -21.64 11.14 -0.02
CA PHE A 219 -21.04 10.83 1.27
C PHE A 219 -22.04 10.98 2.41
N ASN A 220 -22.82 12.07 2.43
CA ASN A 220 -23.85 12.30 3.43
C ASN A 220 -24.94 11.22 3.40
N LEU A 221 -25.34 10.77 2.21
CA LEU A 221 -26.30 9.69 2.05
C LEU A 221 -25.75 8.37 2.61
N VAL A 222 -24.58 7.93 2.15
CA VAL A 222 -24.06 6.59 2.51
C VAL A 222 -23.53 6.55 3.95
N VAL A 223 -22.67 7.50 4.30
CA VAL A 223 -21.91 7.47 5.56
C VAL A 223 -22.72 8.05 6.71
N ILE A 224 -23.35 9.21 6.52
CA ILE A 224 -24.02 9.91 7.62
C ILE A 224 -25.43 9.35 7.85
N LYS A 225 -26.25 9.25 6.80
CA LYS A 225 -27.65 8.81 6.91
C LYS A 225 -27.79 7.31 7.17
N PHE A 226 -27.00 6.48 6.50
CA PHE A 226 -27.08 5.01 6.60
C PHE A 226 -25.93 4.36 7.39
N ALA A 227 -25.02 5.14 8.00
CA ALA A 227 -23.89 4.62 8.77
C ALA A 227 -23.10 3.50 8.04
N SER A 228 -23.04 3.59 6.71
CA SER A 228 -22.55 2.55 5.82
C SER A 228 -21.20 2.93 5.21
N THR A 229 -20.54 1.97 4.57
CA THR A 229 -19.18 2.17 4.02
C THR A 229 -19.25 2.50 2.53
N LEU A 230 -18.55 3.56 2.12
CA LEU A 230 -18.38 3.94 0.71
C LEU A 230 -16.99 3.52 0.23
N THR A 231 -16.92 2.79 -0.88
CA THR A 231 -15.68 2.50 -1.60
C THR A 231 -15.83 2.98 -3.03
N GLY A 232 -14.87 3.74 -3.54
CA GLY A 232 -14.91 4.21 -4.90
C GLY A 232 -13.57 4.06 -5.58
N VAL A 233 -13.60 3.62 -6.84
CA VAL A 233 -12.42 3.45 -7.68
C VAL A 233 -12.25 4.71 -8.55
N TYR A 234 -11.02 5.20 -8.63
CA TYR A 234 -10.63 6.29 -9.50
C TYR A 234 -9.43 5.86 -10.35
N HIS A 235 -9.67 5.76 -11.65
CA HIS A 235 -8.67 5.42 -12.66
C HIS A 235 -7.71 6.60 -12.87
N GLN A 236 -6.43 6.41 -12.53
CA GLN A 236 -5.41 7.47 -12.61
C GLN A 236 -5.04 7.85 -14.05
N ASP A 237 -5.28 6.95 -14.99
CA ASP A 237 -5.07 7.12 -16.43
C ASP A 237 -6.16 7.94 -17.11
N VAL A 238 -7.26 8.25 -16.42
CA VAL A 238 -8.28 9.17 -16.92
C VAL A 238 -7.89 10.61 -16.59
N GLN A 239 -7.61 11.38 -17.63
CA GLN A 239 -7.28 12.80 -17.49
C GLN A 239 -8.56 13.62 -17.31
N ALA A 240 -8.67 14.33 -16.19
CA ALA A 240 -9.72 15.32 -16.01
C ALA A 240 -9.44 16.55 -16.86
N GLU A 241 -10.42 16.99 -17.64
CA GLU A 241 -10.31 18.27 -18.34
C GLU A 241 -10.36 19.42 -17.31
N PRO A 242 -9.42 20.37 -17.38
CA PRO A 242 -9.44 21.53 -16.51
C PRO A 242 -10.73 22.31 -16.74
N ASN A 243 -11.45 22.63 -15.67
CA ASN A 243 -12.71 23.35 -15.76
C ASN A 243 -12.44 24.78 -16.29
N PRO A 244 -12.88 25.14 -17.51
CA PRO A 244 -12.58 26.44 -18.11
C PRO A 244 -13.22 27.60 -17.33
N ASN A 245 -14.29 27.32 -16.57
CA ASN A 245 -15.03 28.34 -15.81
C ASN A 245 -14.40 28.62 -14.44
N ASN A 246 -13.57 27.71 -13.91
CA ASN A 246 -12.93 27.90 -12.62
C ASN A 246 -11.55 27.22 -12.61
N ALA A 247 -10.55 27.94 -13.14
CA ALA A 247 -9.17 27.48 -13.20
C ALA A 247 -8.54 27.22 -11.82
N TYR A 248 -9.10 27.77 -10.75
CA TYR A 248 -8.63 27.58 -9.37
C TYR A 248 -9.36 26.47 -8.63
N ALA A 249 -10.38 25.84 -9.25
CA ALA A 249 -11.04 24.70 -8.63
C ALA A 249 -10.06 23.50 -8.57
N PRO A 250 -9.96 22.82 -7.42
CA PRO A 250 -9.18 21.60 -7.33
C PRO A 250 -9.74 20.53 -8.27
N GLN A 251 -8.87 19.65 -8.77
CA GLN A 251 -9.29 18.54 -9.59
C GLN A 251 -10.10 17.53 -8.76
N SER A 252 -11.00 16.78 -9.42
CA SER A 252 -11.88 15.81 -8.73
C SER A 252 -11.08 14.79 -7.92
N LEU A 253 -9.91 14.36 -8.43
CA LEU A 253 -9.00 13.47 -7.71
C LEU A 253 -8.47 14.08 -6.40
N ASP A 254 -8.14 15.37 -6.39
CA ASP A 254 -7.61 16.04 -5.19
C ASP A 254 -8.69 16.18 -4.12
N VAL A 255 -9.92 16.49 -4.53
CA VAL A 255 -11.09 16.50 -3.63
C VAL A 255 -11.32 15.12 -3.02
N LEU A 256 -11.27 14.07 -3.84
CA LEU A 256 -11.44 12.69 -3.38
C LEU A 256 -10.33 12.26 -2.42
N LYS A 257 -9.06 12.57 -2.74
CA LYS A 257 -7.91 12.33 -1.84
C LYS A 257 -8.04 13.10 -0.53
N PHE A 258 -8.62 14.30 -0.56
CA PHE A 258 -8.86 15.07 0.66
C PHE A 258 -9.97 14.44 1.53
N MET A 259 -11.07 14.00 0.92
CA MET A 259 -12.21 13.40 1.63
C MET A 259 -11.96 11.96 2.12
N ALA A 260 -11.06 11.22 1.45
CA ALA A 260 -10.80 9.81 1.77
C ALA A 260 -10.19 9.62 3.16
N THR A 261 -10.71 8.63 3.89
CA THR A 261 -10.14 8.18 5.17
C THR A 261 -9.11 7.08 4.98
N SER A 262 -9.25 6.29 3.92
CA SER A 262 -8.22 5.35 3.46
C SER A 262 -8.01 5.51 1.96
N ILE A 263 -6.75 5.58 1.54
CA ILE A 263 -6.37 5.62 0.13
C ILE A 263 -5.59 4.35 -0.17
N ILE A 264 -6.00 3.62 -1.20
CA ILE A 264 -5.38 2.36 -1.61
C ILE A 264 -4.94 2.49 -3.05
N THR A 265 -3.64 2.54 -3.27
CA THR A 265 -3.06 2.60 -4.61
C THR A 265 -2.68 1.20 -5.08
N CYS A 266 -3.23 0.81 -6.22
CA CYS A 266 -3.01 -0.48 -6.84
C CYS A 266 -1.74 -0.46 -7.69
N LYS A 267 -0.85 -1.45 -7.51
CA LYS A 267 0.37 -1.64 -8.29
C LYS A 267 0.50 -3.09 -8.75
N SER A 268 0.96 -3.30 -9.98
CA SER A 268 1.23 -4.64 -10.50
C SER A 268 2.39 -5.26 -9.75
N PHE A 269 2.21 -6.51 -9.28
CA PHE A 269 3.25 -7.21 -8.55
C PHE A 269 4.51 -7.46 -9.39
N ALA A 270 4.36 -7.74 -10.68
CA ALA A 270 5.49 -7.91 -11.59
C ALA A 270 6.31 -6.62 -11.74
N HIS A 271 5.65 -5.47 -11.84
CA HIS A 271 6.31 -4.16 -11.95
C HIS A 271 7.07 -3.80 -10.67
N VAL A 272 6.48 -4.07 -9.51
CA VAL A 272 7.12 -3.88 -8.20
C VAL A 272 8.36 -4.77 -8.06
N LEU A 273 8.28 -6.03 -8.51
CA LEU A 273 9.44 -6.92 -8.52
C LEU A 273 10.52 -6.47 -9.50
N ALA A 274 10.16 -5.96 -10.67
CA ALA A 274 11.10 -5.43 -11.65
C ALA A 274 11.82 -4.19 -11.10
N ALA A 275 11.09 -3.28 -10.45
CA ALA A 275 11.65 -2.13 -9.75
C ALA A 275 12.62 -2.53 -8.64
N LYS A 276 12.23 -3.51 -7.80
CA LYS A 276 13.13 -4.08 -6.78
C LYS A 276 14.39 -4.68 -7.40
N ALA A 277 14.25 -5.51 -8.43
CA ALA A 277 15.38 -6.17 -9.08
C ALA A 277 16.35 -5.18 -9.76
N ALA A 278 15.83 -4.06 -10.28
CA ALA A 278 16.65 -2.97 -10.79
C ALA A 278 17.43 -2.30 -9.66
N ARG A 279 16.75 -1.96 -8.55
CA ARG A 279 17.36 -1.34 -7.36
C ARG A 279 18.47 -2.22 -6.76
N GLU A 280 18.25 -3.51 -6.62
CA GLU A 280 19.25 -4.46 -6.12
C GLU A 280 20.48 -4.59 -7.03
N ARG A 281 20.30 -4.38 -8.33
CA ARG A 281 21.38 -4.38 -9.32
C ARG A 281 21.97 -3.00 -9.58
N SER A 282 21.51 -1.97 -8.86
CA SER A 282 21.86 -0.56 -9.11
C SER A 282 21.62 -0.13 -10.57
N LEU A 283 20.58 -0.68 -11.19
CA LEU A 283 20.10 -0.32 -12.52
C LEU A 283 19.00 0.75 -12.41
N PRO A 284 18.76 1.54 -13.47
CA PRO A 284 17.63 2.45 -13.51
C PRO A 284 16.31 1.67 -13.34
N GLU A 285 15.42 2.18 -12.50
CA GLU A 285 14.12 1.55 -12.28
C GLU A 285 13.27 1.59 -13.57
N PRO A 286 12.66 0.47 -13.98
CA PRO A 286 11.76 0.46 -15.12
C PRO A 286 10.56 1.37 -14.87
N THR A 287 10.28 2.25 -15.82
CA THR A 287 9.10 3.11 -15.81
C THR A 287 7.91 2.35 -16.42
N HIS A 288 6.74 2.47 -15.77
CA HIS A 288 5.50 1.84 -16.21
C HIS A 288 4.37 2.88 -16.21
N GLY A 289 3.36 2.65 -17.06
CA GLY A 289 2.17 3.50 -17.13
C GLY A 289 2.46 4.94 -17.53
N LEU A 290 1.78 5.88 -16.86
CA LEU A 290 1.88 7.31 -17.17
C LEU A 290 3.32 7.85 -17.09
N LEU A 291 4.18 7.24 -16.27
CA LEU A 291 5.58 7.64 -16.14
C LEU A 291 6.42 7.35 -17.38
N GLN A 292 5.96 6.48 -18.28
CA GLN A 292 6.64 6.23 -19.55
C GLN A 292 6.49 7.40 -20.53
N GLY A 293 5.51 8.30 -20.31
CA GLY A 293 5.22 9.41 -21.21
C GLY A 293 4.77 8.96 -22.60
N ALA A 294 4.33 7.71 -22.75
CA ALA A 294 3.82 7.19 -24.00
C ALA A 294 2.41 7.76 -24.23
N GLU A 295 2.21 8.40 -25.38
CA GLU A 295 0.89 8.91 -25.77
C GLU A 295 -0.02 7.76 -26.25
N GLY A 296 -1.30 7.82 -25.87
CA GLY A 296 -2.31 6.82 -26.20
C GLY A 296 -2.59 5.81 -25.10
N ILE A 297 -3.42 4.81 -25.41
CA ILE A 297 -3.80 3.74 -24.47
C ILE A 297 -2.71 2.68 -24.49
N VAL A 298 -1.73 2.80 -23.60
CA VAL A 298 -0.57 1.90 -23.52
C VAL A 298 -0.60 1.10 -22.23
N GLN A 299 -0.68 -0.22 -22.36
CA GLN A 299 -0.50 -1.15 -21.26
C GLN A 299 0.92 -1.70 -21.27
N ALA A 300 1.62 -1.61 -20.14
CA ALA A 300 2.96 -2.17 -20.02
C ALA A 300 2.92 -3.70 -20.02
N LEU A 301 4.03 -4.32 -20.45
CA LEU A 301 4.22 -5.77 -20.32
C LEU A 301 4.14 -6.18 -18.85
N ASP A 302 3.66 -7.39 -18.59
CA ASP A 302 3.46 -7.93 -17.23
C ASP A 302 2.53 -7.08 -16.33
N ALA A 303 1.68 -6.24 -16.94
CA ALA A 303 0.54 -5.64 -16.27
C ALA A 303 -0.46 -6.70 -15.76
N ASN A 304 -1.22 -6.34 -14.72
CA ASN A 304 -2.28 -7.16 -14.12
C ASN A 304 -1.79 -8.57 -13.76
N ASP A 305 -0.72 -8.64 -12.95
CA ASP A 305 -0.09 -9.91 -12.58
C ASP A 305 -1.10 -10.86 -11.88
N HIS A 306 -1.30 -12.03 -12.49
CA HIS A 306 -2.17 -13.10 -11.97
C HIS A 306 -1.79 -13.61 -10.58
N ARG A 307 -0.55 -13.41 -10.13
CA ARG A 307 -0.10 -13.85 -8.79
C ARG A 307 -0.78 -13.07 -7.67
N GLY A 308 -1.15 -11.82 -7.92
CA GLY A 308 -1.74 -10.92 -6.94
C GLY A 308 -1.45 -9.46 -7.23
N ILE A 309 -2.03 -8.62 -6.39
CA ILE A 309 -1.93 -7.17 -6.44
C ILE A 309 -1.09 -6.64 -5.27
N VAL A 310 -0.31 -5.60 -5.52
CA VAL A 310 0.36 -4.82 -4.46
C VAL A 310 -0.51 -3.61 -4.13
N LEU A 311 -0.72 -3.37 -2.84
CA LEU A 311 -1.56 -2.30 -2.32
C LEU A 311 -0.69 -1.37 -1.47
N GLU A 312 -0.41 -0.18 -1.99
CA GLU A 312 0.15 0.91 -1.21
C GLU A 312 -1.01 1.61 -0.50
N ALA A 313 -1.17 1.36 0.80
CA ALA A 313 -2.31 1.84 1.56
C ALA A 313 -1.89 2.96 2.51
N GLU A 314 -2.62 4.06 2.48
CA GLU A 314 -2.55 5.17 3.42
C GLU A 314 -3.83 5.17 4.28
N PHE A 315 -3.67 4.96 5.58
CA PHE A 315 -4.76 5.02 6.56
C PHE A 315 -4.67 6.32 7.34
N ARG A 316 -5.75 7.09 7.40
CA ARG A 316 -5.78 8.34 8.18
C ARG A 316 -6.41 8.11 9.53
N HIS A 317 -5.63 8.34 10.58
CA HIS A 317 -6.11 8.24 11.96
C HIS A 317 -7.01 9.42 12.32
N LYS A 318 -7.75 9.29 13.43
CA LYS A 318 -8.57 10.38 13.99
C LYS A 318 -7.75 11.62 14.36
N SER A 319 -6.44 11.47 14.58
CA SER A 319 -5.50 12.56 14.81
C SER A 319 -5.14 13.34 13.54
N GLY A 320 -5.56 12.86 12.36
CA GLY A 320 -5.18 13.41 11.06
C GLY A 320 -3.82 12.93 10.54
N ARG A 321 -3.03 12.21 11.33
CA ARG A 321 -1.75 11.66 10.89
C ARG A 321 -1.99 10.46 9.95
N PRO A 322 -1.40 10.44 8.74
CA PRO A 322 -1.44 9.28 7.87
C PRO A 322 -0.44 8.20 8.35
N GLU A 323 -0.85 6.94 8.24
CA GLU A 323 -0.02 5.75 8.40
C GLU A 323 -0.04 4.99 7.08
N SER A 324 1.13 4.83 6.45
CA SER A 324 1.26 4.26 5.10
C SER A 324 2.02 2.94 5.15
N GLU A 325 1.49 1.91 4.52
CA GLU A 325 2.13 0.60 4.43
C GLU A 325 1.87 -0.09 3.09
N THR A 326 2.78 -1.00 2.71
CA THR A 326 2.64 -1.75 1.45
C THR A 326 2.29 -3.20 1.71
N PHE A 327 1.15 -3.62 1.16
CA PHE A 327 0.58 -4.95 1.32
C PHE A 327 0.62 -5.72 0.01
N PHE A 328 0.61 -7.04 0.12
CA PHE A 328 0.37 -7.95 -0.99
C PHE A 328 -0.92 -8.71 -0.75
N LEU A 329 -1.81 -8.65 -1.74
CA LEU A 329 -3.07 -9.39 -1.77
C LEU A 329 -3.03 -10.34 -2.97
N ARG A 330 -2.97 -11.64 -2.69
CA ARG A 330 -3.12 -12.67 -3.72
C ARG A 330 -4.58 -12.88 -4.11
N ASP A 331 -4.80 -13.56 -5.23
CA ASP A 331 -6.14 -14.04 -5.56
C ASP A 331 -6.65 -15.07 -4.56
N ALA A 332 -7.92 -14.95 -4.23
CA ALA A 332 -8.58 -15.79 -3.24
C ALA A 332 -9.02 -17.10 -3.86
N ARG A 333 -8.77 -18.18 -3.12
CA ARG A 333 -9.01 -19.56 -3.53
C ARG A 333 -10.21 -20.10 -2.78
N ALA A 334 -10.95 -21.03 -3.38
CA ALA A 334 -12.08 -21.68 -2.71
C ALA A 334 -11.72 -22.31 -1.34
N LYS A 335 -10.47 -22.76 -1.17
CA LYS A 335 -9.97 -23.35 0.08
C LYS A 335 -9.84 -22.34 1.22
N ASP A 336 -9.70 -21.04 0.92
CA ASP A 336 -9.48 -19.98 1.90
C ASP A 336 -10.74 -19.67 2.72
N TYR A 337 -11.90 -20.04 2.19
CA TYR A 337 -13.20 -19.83 2.81
C TYR A 337 -13.79 -21.14 3.34
N ASN A 338 -14.60 -21.02 4.38
CA ASN A 338 -15.47 -22.09 4.83
C ASN A 338 -16.59 -22.32 3.82
N ASN A 339 -17.25 -23.47 3.91
CA ASN A 339 -18.48 -23.68 3.17
C ASN A 339 -19.53 -22.67 3.65
N PRO A 340 -20.34 -22.11 2.75
CA PRO A 340 -21.40 -21.19 3.14
C PRO A 340 -22.40 -21.89 4.08
N LEU A 341 -22.81 -21.16 5.12
CA LEU A 341 -23.93 -21.55 5.96
C LEU A 341 -25.25 -21.41 5.19
N PRO A 342 -26.34 -22.07 5.61
CA PRO A 342 -27.68 -21.77 5.11
C PRO A 342 -27.91 -20.25 5.24
N ASP A 343 -28.44 -19.62 4.18
CA ASP A 343 -28.69 -18.17 4.06
C ASP A 343 -27.45 -17.28 3.80
N MET A 344 -26.25 -17.83 3.68
CA MET A 344 -25.05 -17.07 3.28
C MET A 344 -24.61 -17.40 1.86
N ALA A 345 -24.35 -16.38 1.05
CA ALA A 345 -23.84 -16.56 -0.32
C ALA A 345 -22.38 -17.03 -0.35
N VAL A 346 -21.58 -16.60 0.62
CA VAL A 346 -20.14 -16.88 0.74
C VAL A 346 -19.86 -17.29 2.17
N GLY A 347 -19.05 -18.33 2.39
CA GLY A 347 -18.62 -18.72 3.73
C GLY A 347 -17.60 -17.74 4.34
N THR A 348 -17.34 -17.89 5.63
CA THR A 348 -16.39 -17.03 6.35
C THR A 348 -14.94 -17.34 5.99
N LEU A 349 -14.07 -16.32 6.04
CA LEU A 349 -12.64 -16.47 5.81
C LEU A 349 -11.99 -17.32 6.91
N LYS A 350 -11.21 -18.33 6.54
CA LYS A 350 -10.51 -19.21 7.51
C LYS A 350 -9.29 -18.55 8.12
N GLN A 351 -8.46 -17.95 7.27
CA GLN A 351 -7.21 -17.34 7.66
C GLN A 351 -6.92 -16.13 6.78
N GLU A 352 -6.42 -15.06 7.39
CA GLU A 352 -5.98 -13.88 6.67
C GLU A 352 -4.78 -14.23 5.78
N PHE A 353 -4.87 -13.87 4.51
CA PHE A 353 -3.83 -14.13 3.52
C PHE A 353 -3.23 -12.85 2.93
N VAL A 354 -3.71 -11.68 3.38
CA VAL A 354 -3.01 -10.42 3.18
C VAL A 354 -1.77 -10.40 4.04
N VAL A 355 -0.65 -10.04 3.43
CA VAL A 355 0.66 -9.97 4.09
C VAL A 355 1.33 -8.65 3.75
N LEU A 356 2.32 -8.26 4.55
CA LEU A 356 3.19 -7.16 4.15
C LEU A 356 4.02 -7.59 2.93
N LEU A 357 4.33 -6.64 2.05
CA LEU A 357 5.08 -6.92 0.84
C LEU A 357 6.44 -7.60 1.14
N ASP A 358 7.11 -7.18 2.22
CA ASP A 358 8.38 -7.76 2.68
C ASP A 358 8.29 -9.23 3.10
N GLN A 359 7.09 -9.72 3.44
CA GLN A 359 6.87 -11.11 3.83
C GLN A 359 6.66 -12.02 2.61
N VAL A 360 6.45 -11.45 1.42
CA VAL A 360 6.25 -12.23 0.19
C VAL A 360 7.59 -12.83 -0.23
N PRO A 361 7.76 -14.16 -0.34
CA PRO A 361 9.07 -14.76 -0.60
C PRO A 361 9.76 -14.34 -1.91
N ALA A 362 8.98 -13.90 -2.91
CA ALA A 362 9.51 -13.38 -4.17
C ALA A 362 10.02 -11.93 -4.05
N TYR A 363 9.55 -11.18 -3.05
CA TYR A 363 9.95 -9.80 -2.79
C TYR A 363 10.92 -9.71 -1.60
N GLY A 364 10.68 -10.40 -0.48
CA GLY A 364 11.57 -10.39 0.68
C GLY A 364 12.96 -10.97 0.37
N ASN A 365 14.02 -10.28 0.79
CA ASN A 365 15.38 -10.82 0.72
C ASN A 365 15.59 -11.83 1.84
N LYS A 366 15.80 -13.10 1.47
CA LYS A 366 16.05 -14.21 2.41
C LYS A 366 17.16 -13.89 3.41
N ASP A 367 18.20 -13.18 2.96
CA ASP A 367 19.35 -12.79 3.80
C ASP A 367 18.97 -11.76 4.87
N ILE A 368 18.11 -10.79 4.51
CA ILE A 368 17.61 -9.77 5.45
C ILE A 368 16.58 -10.37 6.40
N THR A 369 15.69 -11.24 5.91
CA THR A 369 14.70 -11.92 6.75
C THR A 369 15.37 -12.86 7.76
N ALA A 370 16.46 -13.53 7.38
CA ALA A 370 17.28 -14.32 8.29
C ALA A 370 17.99 -13.44 9.34
N LEU A 371 18.52 -12.28 8.94
CA LEU A 371 19.16 -11.33 9.84
C LEU A 371 18.17 -10.72 10.85
N VAL A 372 16.96 -10.36 10.41
CA VAL A 372 15.88 -9.81 11.26
C VAL A 372 15.33 -10.87 12.21
N ASN A 373 15.18 -12.12 11.75
CA ASN A 373 14.78 -13.22 12.63
C ASN A 373 15.87 -13.56 13.66
N ALA A 374 17.15 -13.41 13.30
CA ALA A 374 18.25 -13.54 14.25
C ALA A 374 18.32 -12.35 15.23
N ALA A 375 18.05 -11.13 14.76
CA ALA A 375 18.03 -9.90 15.56
C ALA A 375 16.78 -9.74 16.44
N GLY A 376 15.71 -10.51 16.19
CA GLY A 376 14.54 -10.59 17.06
C GLY A 376 14.85 -11.14 18.46
N ASN A 377 16.02 -11.76 18.65
CA ASN A 377 16.50 -12.22 19.95
C ASN A 377 17.35 -11.19 20.70
N GLU A 378 17.80 -10.10 20.10
CA GLU A 378 18.45 -8.97 20.78
C GLU A 378 18.80 -7.92 19.72
N MET A 379 18.11 -6.77 19.73
CA MET A 379 18.60 -5.57 19.04
C MET A 379 19.80 -5.03 19.81
N GLU A 380 20.95 -5.67 19.68
CA GLU A 380 22.22 -4.98 19.88
C GLU A 380 22.41 -4.06 18.68
N SER A 381 21.93 -2.83 18.82
CA SER A 381 22.30 -1.70 17.96
C SER A 381 23.82 -1.76 17.72
N THR A 382 24.26 -1.77 16.46
CA THR A 382 25.69 -1.81 16.06
C THR A 382 26.51 -0.60 16.56
N PHE A 383 25.86 0.32 17.27
CA PHE A 383 26.45 1.41 18.02
C PHE A 383 25.90 1.36 19.45
N SER A 384 26.53 0.53 20.29
CA SER A 384 26.37 0.61 21.74
C SER A 384 27.06 1.89 22.22
N LEU A 385 26.31 2.97 22.37
CA LEU A 385 26.76 4.23 23.00
C LEU A 385 26.98 4.09 24.52
N GLY A 386 26.76 2.90 25.08
CA GLY A 386 27.13 2.57 26.45
C GLY A 386 28.61 2.27 26.57
N LEU A 387 29.24 2.79 27.62
CA LEU A 387 30.59 2.37 27.99
C LEU A 387 30.56 0.87 28.31
N THR A 388 31.43 0.10 27.68
CA THR A 388 31.65 -1.30 28.07
C THR A 388 32.07 -1.38 29.54
N ASP A 389 31.80 -2.49 30.23
CA ASP A 389 32.15 -2.63 31.65
C ASP A 389 33.63 -2.36 31.94
N LYS A 390 34.49 -2.66 30.96
CA LYS A 390 35.92 -2.33 31.01
C LYS A 390 36.19 -0.82 30.95
N GLN A 391 35.46 -0.08 30.11
CA GLN A 391 35.57 1.38 30.04
C GLN A 391 34.94 2.07 31.26
N LYS A 392 33.88 1.50 31.82
CA LYS A 392 33.28 1.98 33.07
C LYS A 392 34.24 1.78 34.25
N ALA A 393 34.84 0.60 34.38
CA ALA A 393 35.87 0.32 35.39
C ALA A 393 37.11 1.21 35.22
N ALA A 394 37.52 1.47 33.97
CA ALA A 394 38.63 2.39 33.70
C ALA A 394 38.29 3.83 34.12
N ARG A 395 37.06 4.31 33.87
CA ARG A 395 36.59 5.64 34.30
C ARG A 395 36.52 5.75 35.82
N GLU A 396 36.03 4.71 36.49
CA GLU A 396 35.92 4.65 37.95
C GLU A 396 37.29 4.51 38.65
N GLY A 397 38.30 3.96 37.96
CA GLY A 397 39.68 3.86 38.43
C GLY A 397 40.55 5.09 38.17
N VAL A 398 40.05 6.12 37.48
CA VAL A 398 40.78 7.40 37.33
C VAL A 398 40.68 8.16 38.64
N VAL A 399 41.79 8.20 39.39
CA VAL A 399 41.90 8.95 40.63
C VAL A 399 41.95 10.44 40.31
N LEU A 400 40.81 11.11 40.50
CA LEU A 400 40.71 12.55 40.44
C LEU A 400 41.23 13.16 41.76
N PRO A 401 42.15 14.14 41.72
CA PRO A 401 42.52 14.88 42.92
C PRO A 401 41.26 15.49 43.55
N TYR A 402 41.05 15.24 44.85
CA TYR A 402 39.94 15.74 45.70
C TYR A 402 38.57 15.06 45.58
N PHE A 403 38.41 14.00 44.78
CA PHE A 403 37.11 13.29 44.67
C PHE A 403 36.80 12.38 45.87
N ASP A 404 37.83 11.92 46.59
CA ASP A 404 37.67 11.15 47.84
C ASP A 404 37.10 11.98 49.00
N ALA A 405 37.18 13.31 48.92
CA ALA A 405 36.65 14.20 49.97
C ALA A 405 35.11 14.18 50.06
N GLN A 406 34.42 13.64 49.05
CA GLN A 406 32.96 13.58 48.99
C GLN A 406 32.38 12.21 49.38
N LYS A 407 33.21 11.19 49.61
CA LYS A 407 32.77 9.82 49.98
C LYS A 407 33.07 9.44 51.45
N GLY A 408 33.56 10.38 52.26
CA GLY A 408 33.58 10.23 53.71
C GLY A 408 32.16 10.33 54.30
N GLU A 409 31.95 9.71 55.46
CA GLU A 409 30.69 9.46 56.19
C GLU A 409 29.93 10.73 56.68
N GLY A 410 30.06 11.86 55.99
CA GLY A 410 29.42 13.15 56.29
C GLY A 410 29.18 13.95 55.00
N GLY A 411 28.18 13.55 54.22
CA GLY A 411 27.83 14.17 52.94
C GLY A 411 27.13 15.52 53.07
N GLU A 412 27.89 16.59 53.35
CA GLU A 412 27.36 17.97 53.32
C GLU A 412 28.32 18.99 52.66
N GLY A 413 29.23 18.51 51.79
CA GLY A 413 30.16 19.36 51.04
C GLY A 413 29.60 19.77 49.67
N GLY A 414 28.73 20.78 49.64
CA GLY A 414 28.23 21.34 48.38
C GLY A 414 27.15 22.41 48.47
N ARG A 415 26.97 23.09 49.62
CA ARG A 415 26.09 24.26 49.71
C ARG A 415 26.90 25.51 49.39
N ILE A 416 26.60 26.15 48.26
CA ILE A 416 27.09 27.50 47.96
C ILE A 416 26.22 28.44 48.78
N LEU A 417 26.81 29.08 49.79
CA LEU A 417 26.15 30.12 50.57
C LEU A 417 26.33 31.44 49.81
N TYR A 418 25.24 32.01 49.32
CA TYR A 418 25.24 33.37 48.76
C TYR A 418 25.07 34.36 49.91
N ASP A 419 26.01 35.29 50.04
CA ASP A 419 25.97 36.37 51.03
C ASP A 419 25.63 37.66 50.27
N MET A 420 24.45 38.23 50.54
CA MET A 420 23.96 39.42 49.85
C MET A 420 24.85 40.63 50.20
N GLY A 421 25.46 41.24 49.18
CA GLY A 421 26.22 42.48 49.33
C GLY A 421 25.30 43.69 49.46
N SER A 422 25.70 44.70 50.25
CA SER A 422 24.93 45.94 50.46
C SER A 422 24.81 46.85 49.24
N GLU A 423 25.26 46.40 48.07
CA GLU A 423 25.19 47.10 46.78
C GLU A 423 24.14 46.49 45.85
N ASP A 424 23.41 45.45 46.29
CA ASP A 424 22.37 44.79 45.51
C ASP A 424 21.04 45.53 45.70
N ASP A 425 20.71 46.40 44.75
CA ASP A 425 19.50 47.22 44.67
C ASP A 425 18.32 46.37 44.19
N PHE A 426 17.80 45.56 45.11
CA PHE A 426 16.60 44.76 44.89
C PHE A 426 15.38 45.69 44.77
N ASP A 427 14.98 46.04 43.55
CA ASP A 427 13.79 46.83 43.26
C ASP A 427 12.51 46.01 43.53
N GLU A 428 11.69 46.46 44.48
CA GLU A 428 10.53 45.73 45.04
C GLU A 428 9.30 45.67 44.10
N GLU A 429 9.41 46.10 42.82
CA GLU A 429 8.26 46.28 41.91
C GLU A 429 8.09 45.17 40.83
N GLU A 430 8.95 44.15 40.78
CA GLU A 430 8.94 43.15 39.67
C GLU A 430 8.18 41.84 39.95
N ASP A 431 7.54 41.66 41.12
CA ASP A 431 6.97 40.37 41.54
C ASP A 431 5.41 40.30 41.65
N GLU A 432 4.68 41.05 40.81
CA GLU A 432 3.24 40.79 40.58
C GLU A 432 2.91 40.42 39.13
N ILE A 433 3.20 39.17 38.71
CA ILE A 433 2.47 38.49 37.61
C ILE A 433 2.30 36.99 37.89
#